data_AF-A0A940VN76-F1
#
_entry.id   AF-A0A940VN76-F1
#
_cell.length_a   1.000
_cell.length_b   1.000
_cell.length_c   1.000
_cell.angle_alpha   90.00
_cell.angle_beta   90.00
_cell.angle_gamma   90.00
#
_symmetry.space_group_name_H-M   'P 1'
#
loop_
_entity.id
_entity.type
_entity.pdbx_description
1 polymer ?
#
loop_
_entity_poly.entity_id
_entity_poly.type
_entity_poly.pdbx_seq_one_letter_code
_entity_poly.pdbx_strand_id
1 'polypeptide(L)'
;MALRIEMTKSDGFTPDKALADRIVDEAMKGDIEVNGKKYGLVLDIGGHYKNAFTLAPPLTISYEEMDLFIQLFELILKRCGV
;
A
#
# COMPACT_ATOMS: atom_id res chain seq x y z
N MET A 1 -0.11 -8.14 -15.95
CA MET A 1 -1.27 -7.27 -15.64
C MET A 1 -0.85 -6.41 -14.46
N ALA A 2 -1.20 -5.12 -14.44
CA ALA A 2 -0.92 -4.23 -13.31
C ALA A 2 -2.25 -3.77 -12.72
N LEU A 3 -2.41 -3.92 -11.40
CA LEU A 3 -3.56 -3.39 -10.68
C LEU A 3 -3.20 -2.00 -10.14
N ARG A 4 -4.22 -1.15 -9.99
CA ARG A 4 -4.06 0.17 -9.37
C ARG A 4 -5.08 0.35 -8.26
N ILE A 5 -4.63 0.96 -7.18
CA ILE A 5 -5.48 1.37 -6.07
C ILE A 5 -5.34 2.88 -5.94
N GLU A 6 -6.45 3.61 -6.10
CA GLU A 6 -6.47 5.07 -6.01
C GLU A 6 -7.00 5.49 -4.65
N MET A 7 -6.24 6.31 -3.95
CA MET A 7 -6.68 6.96 -2.72
C MET A 7 -7.54 8.16 -3.08
N THR A 8 -8.76 8.18 -2.55
CA THR A 8 -9.73 9.23 -2.77
C THR A 8 -10.24 9.75 -1.43
N LYS A 9 -10.85 10.93 -1.45
CA LYS A 9 -11.63 11.44 -0.32
C LYS A 9 -12.86 10.56 -0.11
N SER A 10 -13.62 10.84 0.94
CA SER A 10 -14.84 10.09 1.27
C SER A 10 -15.91 10.12 0.17
N ASP A 11 -15.81 11.01 -0.80
CA ASP A 11 -16.68 11.07 -1.97
C ASP A 11 -16.40 9.98 -3.02
N GLY A 12 -15.27 9.26 -2.89
CA GLY A 12 -14.90 8.15 -3.76
C GLY A 12 -14.29 8.56 -5.10
N PHE A 13 -14.14 9.85 -5.41
CA PHE A 13 -13.59 10.30 -6.71
C PHE A 13 -12.62 11.48 -6.62
N THR A 14 -12.67 12.31 -5.57
CA THR A 14 -11.68 13.39 -5.40
C THR A 14 -10.35 12.77 -4.96
N PRO A 15 -9.23 13.00 -5.68
CA PRO A 15 -7.94 12.43 -5.33
C PRO A 15 -7.45 12.82 -3.92
N ASP A 16 -6.90 11.85 -3.18
CA ASP A 16 -6.30 12.11 -1.87
C ASP A 16 -4.80 11.76 -1.85
N LYS A 17 -3.98 12.70 -2.34
CA LYS A 17 -2.53 12.58 -2.30
C LYS A 17 -1.99 12.51 -0.86
N ALA A 18 -2.56 13.28 0.06
CA ALA A 18 -2.07 13.34 1.43
C ALA A 18 -2.25 11.99 2.16
N LEU A 19 -3.36 11.29 1.90
CA LEU A 19 -3.55 9.93 2.36
C LEU A 19 -2.53 8.97 1.72
N ALA A 20 -2.32 9.06 0.41
CA ALA A 20 -1.34 8.22 -0.29
C ALA A 20 0.09 8.40 0.26
N ASP A 21 0.54 9.66 0.43
CA ASP A 21 1.85 9.97 0.99
C ASP A 21 2.00 9.38 2.40
N ARG A 22 0.98 9.57 3.27
CA ARG A 22 0.98 9.03 4.64
C ARG A 22 1.12 7.51 4.66
N ILE A 23 0.38 6.81 3.80
CA ILE A 23 0.46 5.35 3.69
C ILE A 23 1.87 4.91 3.33
N VAL A 24 2.54 5.59 2.39
CA VAL A 24 3.91 5.25 2.00
C VAL A 24 4.91 5.56 3.11
N ASP A 25 4.79 6.70 3.77
CA ASP A 25 5.66 7.07 4.88
C ASP A 25 5.55 6.05 6.03
N GLU A 26 4.33 5.59 6.37
CA GLU A 26 4.13 4.53 7.37
C GLU A 26 4.67 3.18 6.90
N ALA A 27 4.45 2.82 5.64
CA ALA A 27 4.92 1.56 5.06
C ALA A 27 6.45 1.44 5.08
N MET A 28 7.15 2.55 4.86
CA MET A 28 8.60 2.62 4.76
C MET A 28 9.32 2.54 6.12
N LYS A 29 8.61 2.72 7.25
CA LYS A 29 9.22 2.62 8.60
C LYS A 29 9.77 1.24 8.92
N GLY A 30 9.25 0.19 8.30
CA GLY A 30 9.76 -1.16 8.50
C GLY A 30 9.45 -1.77 9.87
N ASP A 31 8.42 -1.26 10.55
CA ASP A 31 8.12 -1.60 11.95
C ASP A 31 6.82 -2.40 12.13
N ILE A 32 6.27 -2.94 11.04
CA ILE A 32 5.03 -3.73 11.07
C ILE A 32 5.35 -5.16 11.41
N GLU A 33 4.81 -5.65 12.51
CA GLU A 33 5.05 -7.01 12.97
C GLU A 33 4.04 -8.00 12.39
N VAL A 34 4.54 -9.01 11.68
CA VAL A 34 3.76 -10.16 11.19
C VAL A 34 4.54 -11.42 11.55
N ASN A 35 3.89 -12.34 12.26
CA ASN A 35 4.50 -13.62 12.70
C ASN A 35 5.85 -13.45 13.42
N GLY A 36 5.95 -12.46 14.32
CA GLY A 36 7.16 -12.18 15.10
C GLY A 36 8.33 -11.60 14.31
N LYS A 37 8.11 -11.19 13.05
CA LYS A 37 9.10 -10.49 12.22
C LYS A 37 8.59 -9.11 11.86
N LYS A 38 9.50 -8.13 11.80
CA LYS A 38 9.21 -6.77 11.37
C LYS A 38 9.42 -6.62 9.86
N TYR A 39 8.48 -5.97 9.21
CA TYR A 39 8.48 -5.71 7.77
C TYR A 39 8.22 -4.24 7.48
N GLY A 40 8.77 -3.81 6.35
CA GLY A 40 8.33 -2.63 5.63
C GLY A 40 7.70 -3.04 4.32
N LEU A 41 6.95 -2.12 3.72
CA LEU A 41 6.33 -2.33 2.43
C LEU A 41 6.71 -1.20 1.48
N VAL A 42 7.29 -1.56 0.33
CA VAL A 42 7.63 -0.59 -0.72
C VAL A 42 6.44 -0.46 -1.64
N LEU A 43 5.91 0.76 -1.76
CA LEU A 43 4.76 1.09 -2.60
C LEU A 43 5.15 2.15 -3.63
N ASP A 44 4.85 1.88 -4.89
CA ASP A 44 5.09 2.82 -6.00
C ASP A 44 3.91 3.80 -6.13
N ILE A 45 4.17 5.09 -5.94
CA ILE A 45 3.18 6.17 -6.15
C ILE A 45 3.25 6.68 -7.59
N GLY A 46 2.14 6.50 -8.30
CA GLY A 46 1.89 7.01 -9.64
C GLY A 46 0.60 7.83 -9.75
N GLY A 47 0.12 7.97 -10.99
CA GLY A 47 -1.07 8.76 -11.31
C GLY A 47 -0.79 10.25 -11.47
N HIS A 48 -1.72 10.96 -12.12
CA HIS A 48 -1.59 12.41 -12.39
C HIS A 48 -1.54 13.21 -11.08
N TYR A 49 -2.37 12.85 -10.11
CA TYR A 49 -2.46 13.51 -8.81
C TYR A 49 -1.57 12.88 -7.73
N LYS A 50 -0.73 11.88 -8.08
CA LYS A 50 0.13 11.15 -7.15
C LYS A 50 -0.63 10.48 -5.99
N ASN A 51 -1.81 9.96 -6.28
CA ASN A 51 -2.70 9.29 -5.33
C ASN A 51 -2.92 7.80 -5.64
N ALA A 52 -2.19 7.24 -6.61
CA ALA A 52 -2.41 5.87 -7.06
C ALA A 52 -1.21 4.97 -6.74
N PHE A 53 -1.47 3.81 -6.15
CA PHE A 53 -0.47 2.75 -5.98
C PHE A 53 -0.53 1.79 -7.15
N THR A 54 0.62 1.51 -7.78
CA THR A 54 0.72 0.46 -8.81
C THR A 54 1.17 -0.85 -8.19
N LEU A 55 0.34 -1.89 -8.33
CA LEU A 55 0.70 -3.25 -7.92
C LEU A 55 1.16 -4.03 -9.14
N ALA A 56 2.48 -4.20 -9.24
CA ALA A 56 3.15 -4.91 -10.34
C ALA A 56 4.23 -5.86 -9.77
N PRO A 57 3.82 -6.99 -9.17
CA PRO A 57 4.77 -7.97 -8.65
C PRO A 57 5.51 -8.72 -9.79
N PRO A 58 6.67 -9.32 -9.51
CA PRO A 58 7.33 -10.20 -10.47
C PRO A 58 6.47 -11.43 -10.77
N LEU A 59 6.61 -12.00 -11.97
CA LEU A 59 5.87 -13.20 -12.38
C LEU A 59 6.17 -14.44 -11.52
N THR A 60 7.27 -14.41 -10.77
CA THR A 60 7.73 -15.48 -9.89
C THR A 60 7.27 -15.33 -8.45
N ILE A 61 6.47 -14.29 -8.14
CA ILE A 61 5.97 -14.07 -6.78
C ILE A 61 5.16 -15.28 -6.31
N SER A 62 5.38 -15.73 -5.08
CA SER A 62 4.64 -16.86 -4.51
C SER A 62 3.29 -16.41 -3.95
N TYR A 63 2.37 -17.37 -3.72
CA TYR A 63 1.09 -17.08 -3.07
C TYR A 63 1.29 -16.58 -1.64
N GLU A 64 2.26 -17.14 -0.91
CA GLU A 64 2.61 -16.73 0.44
C GLU A 64 3.12 -15.28 0.49
N GLU A 65 3.88 -14.86 -0.53
CA GLU A 65 4.33 -13.47 -0.67
C GLU A 65 3.15 -12.53 -0.97
N MET A 66 2.19 -12.96 -1.79
CA MET A 66 0.95 -12.22 -2.04
C MET A 66 0.11 -12.08 -0.75
N ASP A 67 -0.03 -13.15 0.02
CA ASP A 67 -0.76 -13.14 1.30
C ASP A 67 -0.07 -12.24 2.33
N LEU A 68 1.26 -12.26 2.39
CA LEU A 68 2.04 -11.34 3.22
C LEU A 68 1.81 -9.88 2.81
N PHE A 69 1.82 -9.58 1.50
CA PHE A 69 1.52 -8.25 0.99
C PHE A 69 0.13 -7.78 1.46
N ILE A 70 -0.90 -8.63 1.33
CA ILE A 70 -2.27 -8.29 1.73
C ILE A 70 -2.32 -7.96 3.22
N GLN A 71 -1.72 -8.80 4.08
CA GLN A 71 -1.68 -8.58 5.53
C GLN A 71 -0.96 -7.27 5.89
N LEU A 72 0.21 -7.02 5.30
CA LEU A 72 0.97 -5.79 5.55
C LEU A 72 0.20 -4.56 5.08
N PHE A 73 -0.37 -4.62 3.87
CA PHE A 73 -1.12 -3.51 3.30
C PHE A 73 -2.35 -3.17 4.14
N GLU A 74 -3.12 -4.17 4.58
CA GLU A 74 -4.27 -3.98 5.46
C GLU A 74 -3.87 -3.31 6.80
N LEU A 75 -2.77 -3.75 7.42
CA LEU A 75 -2.28 -3.16 8.67
C LEU A 75 -1.86 -1.69 8.48
N ILE A 76 -1.25 -1.35 7.35
CA ILE A 76 -0.86 0.04 7.02
C ILE A 76 -2.11 0.91 6.83
N LEU A 77 -3.09 0.42 6.07
CA LEU A 77 -4.33 1.14 5.82
C LEU A 77 -5.04 1.47 7.14
N LYS A 78 -5.19 0.48 8.03
CA LYS A 78 -5.76 0.68 9.37
C LYS A 78 -4.98 1.70 10.20
N ARG A 79 -3.65 1.65 10.17
CA ARG A 79 -2.79 2.63 10.86
C ARG A 79 -2.99 4.06 10.32
N CYS A 80 -3.31 4.19 9.03
CA CYS A 80 -3.54 5.47 8.37
C CYS A 80 -4.98 6.00 8.49
N GLY A 81 -5.90 5.20 9.05
CA GLY A 81 -7.30 5.57 9.30
C GLY A 81 -8.25 5.25 8.14
N VAL A 82 -7.93 4.22 7.34
CA VAL A 82 -8.77 3.67 6.26
C VAL A 82 -9.38 2.34 6.71
#